data_AF-A0A1H4H6S9-F1
#
_entry.id   AF-A0A1H4H6S9-F1
#
_cell.length_a   1.000
_cell.length_b   1.000
_cell.length_c   1.000
_cell.angle_alpha   90.00
_cell.angle_beta   90.00
_cell.angle_gamma   90.00
#
_symmetry.space_group_name_H-M   'P 1'
#
loop_
_entity.id
_entity.type
_entity.pdbx_description
1 polymer ?
#
loop_
_entity_poly.entity_id
_entity_poly.type
_entity_poly.pdbx_seq_one_letter_code
_entity_poly.pdbx_strand_id
1 'polypeptide(L)' 'MQPENYQFLKANEERLAFIRLNPEWYRKLAREPGHQVQFDKEMKHFFGKTPIQRVEKVGNQLQMVNMLIQMAKVMKEE' A
#
# COMPACT_ATOMS: atom_id res chain seq x y z
N MET A 1 -13.62 11.40 19.88
CA MET A 1 -13.02 10.12 19.44
C MET A 1 -13.27 9.10 20.54
N GLN A 2 -13.76 7.91 20.20
CA GLN A 2 -14.08 6.87 21.19
C GLN A 2 -12.82 6.46 21.98
N PRO A 3 -12.90 6.20 23.30
CA PRO A 3 -11.75 5.86 24.14
C PRO A 3 -10.94 4.66 23.62
N GLU A 4 -11.61 3.65 23.05
CA GLU A 4 -11.00 2.42 22.55
C GLU A 4 -10.07 2.70 21.37
N ASN A 5 -10.48 3.58 20.46
CA ASN A 5 -9.65 3.99 19.33
C ASN A 5 -8.43 4.80 19.81
N TYR A 6 -8.59 5.59 20.87
CA TYR A 6 -7.49 6.36 21.42
C TYR A 6 -6.45 5.46 22.09
N GLN A 7 -6.89 4.43 22.82
CA GLN A 7 -6.00 3.40 23.36
C GLN A 7 -5.31 2.61 22.24
N PHE A 8 -6.04 2.23 21.19
CA PHE A 8 -5.49 1.56 20.01
C PHE A 8 -4.35 2.34 19.34
N LEU A 9 -4.53 3.66 19.18
CA LEU A 9 -3.48 4.53 18.63
C LEU A 9 -2.29 4.65 19.58
N LYS A 10 -2.55 4.87 20.88
CA LYS A 10 -1.49 5.00 21.89
C LYS A 10 -0.65 3.74 22.07
N ALA A 11 -1.20 2.57 21.76
CA ALA A 11 -0.49 1.31 21.87
C ALA A 11 0.70 1.18 20.90
N ASN A 12 0.82 2.04 19.88
CA ASN A 12 1.92 2.00 18.92
C ASN A 12 2.26 3.40 18.39
N GLU A 13 3.51 3.83 18.55
CA GLU A 13 3.99 5.14 18.10
C GLU A 13 3.85 5.36 16.59
N GLU A 14 3.94 4.32 15.78
CA GLU A 14 3.75 4.41 14.32
C GLU A 14 2.30 4.73 13.96
N ARG A 15 1.34 4.23 14.73
CA ARG A 15 -0.08 4.58 14.55
C ARG A 15 -0.29 6.06 14.82
N LEU A 16 0.35 6.59 15.88
CA LEU A 16 0.32 8.02 16.19
C LEU A 16 1.03 8.86 15.12
N ALA A 17 2.13 8.39 14.55
CA ALA A 17 2.80 9.07 13.45
C ALA A 17 1.92 9.09 12.20
N PHE A 18 1.35 7.94 11.82
CA PHE A 18 0.51 7.80 10.64
C PHE A 18 -0.74 8.68 10.71
N ILE A 19 -1.45 8.70 11.84
CA ILE A 19 -2.66 9.51 11.97
C ILE A 19 -2.39 11.02 11.97
N ARG A 20 -1.22 11.46 12.43
CA ARG A 20 -0.80 12.88 12.35
C ARG A 20 -0.50 13.29 10.92
N LEU A 21 0.07 12.38 10.14
CA LEU A 21 0.37 12.59 8.71
C LEU A 21 -0.89 12.46 7.83
N ASN A 22 -1.88 11.69 8.27
CA ASN A 22 -3.08 11.35 7.52
C ASN A 22 -4.35 11.70 8.32
N PRO A 23 -4.73 12.98 8.43
CA PRO A 23 -5.82 13.42 9.31
C PRO A 23 -7.21 12.95 8.88
N GLU A 24 -7.41 12.46 7.65
CA GLU A 24 -8.65 11.80 7.25
C GLU A 24 -8.94 10.56 8.10
N TRP A 25 -7.89 9.86 8.56
CA TRP A 25 -8.03 8.70 9.43
C TRP A 25 -8.56 9.03 10.81
N TYR A 26 -8.28 10.24 11.32
CA TYR A 26 -8.90 10.73 12.56
C TYR A 26 -10.42 10.82 12.43
N ARG A 27 -10.91 11.35 11.30
CA ARG A 27 -12.35 11.45 11.02
C ARG A 27 -12.99 10.08 10.82
N LYS A 28 -12.33 9.17 10.07
CA LYS A 28 -12.81 7.80 9.83
C LYS A 28 -12.96 7.01 11.14
N LEU A 29 -11.91 6.98 11.97
CA LEU A 29 -11.94 6.28 13.26
C LEU A 29 -12.91 6.94 14.26
N ALA A 30 -13.13 8.24 14.18
CA ALA A 30 -14.10 8.91 15.05
C ALA A 30 -15.56 8.58 14.72
N ARG A 31 -15.87 8.34 13.43
CA ARG A 31 -17.24 8.05 12.96
C ARG A 31 -17.57 6.56 13.03
N GLU A 32 -16.62 5.70 12.67
CA GLU A 32 -16.85 4.26 12.56
C GLU A 32 -15.73 3.49 13.28
N PRO A 33 -15.96 3.07 14.54
CA PRO A 33 -14.91 2.50 15.38
C PRO A 33 -14.35 1.14 14.91
N GLY A 34 -14.97 0.49 13.92
CA GLY A 34 -14.51 -0.79 13.34
C GLY A 34 -13.34 -0.71 12.35
N HIS A 35 -12.83 0.49 12.04
CA HIS A 35 -11.84 0.68 10.96
C HIS A 35 -10.37 0.44 11.36
N GLN A 36 -10.10 -0.06 12.57
CA GLN A 36 -8.74 -0.29 13.08
C GLN A 36 -7.90 -1.22 12.19
N VAL A 37 -8.52 -2.27 11.64
CA VAL A 37 -7.85 -3.22 10.74
C VAL A 37 -7.44 -2.56 9.42
N GLN A 38 -8.35 -1.77 8.83
CA GLN A 38 -8.06 -1.04 7.59
C GLN A 38 -7.01 0.06 7.83
N PHE A 39 -7.06 0.72 8.98
CA PHE A 39 -6.05 1.69 9.41
C PHE A 39 -4.66 1.05 9.46
N ASP A 40 -4.52 -0.10 10.12
CA ASP A 40 -3.23 -0.80 10.22
C ASP A 40 -2.73 -1.27 8.83
N LYS A 41 -3.63 -1.66 7.93
CA LYS A 41 -3.28 -2.04 6.56
C LYS A 41 -2.74 -0.86 5.76
N GLU A 42 -3.43 0.29 5.80
CA GLU A 42 -2.99 1.51 5.11
C GLU A 42 -1.72 2.09 5.74
N MET A 43 -1.58 2.05 7.06
CA MET A 43 -0.36 2.44 7.76
C MET A 43 0.84 1.59 7.30
N LYS A 44 0.69 0.26 7.27
CA LYS A 44 1.75 -0.64 6.79
C LYS A 44 2.13 -0.34 5.35
N HIS A 45 1.13 -0.04 4.51
CA HIS A 45 1.36 0.36 3.13
C HIS A 45 2.12 1.68 3.02
N PHE A 46 1.70 2.70 3.77
CA PHE A 46 2.30 4.03 3.80
C PHE A 46 3.77 4.02 4.22
N PHE A 47 4.11 3.25 5.26
CA PHE A 47 5.49 3.10 5.73
C PHE A 47 6.30 2.06 4.94
N GLY A 48 5.77 1.51 3.84
CA GLY A 48 6.49 0.54 3.01
C GLY A 48 6.72 -0.82 3.67
N LYS A 49 5.97 -1.13 4.74
CA LYS A 49 6.04 -2.42 5.47
C LYS A 49 5.21 -3.53 4.80
N THR A 50 4.61 -3.25 3.65
CA THR A 50 3.90 -4.22 2.80
C THR A 50 4.69 -4.42 1.50
N PRO A 51 5.17 -5.63 1.16
CA PRO A 51 6.07 -5.82 0.02
C PRO A 51 5.30 -5.97 -1.31
N ILE A 52 4.44 -5.04 -1.73
CA ILE A 52 3.57 -5.24 -2.92
C ILE A 52 3.30 -3.96 -3.73
N GLN A 53 4.33 -3.25 -4.23
CA GLN A 53 4.13 -2.26 -5.31
C GLN A 53 5.14 -2.34 -6.46
N ARG A 54 6.13 -3.24 -6.37
CA ARG A 54 7.02 -3.52 -7.50
C ARG A 54 6.52 -4.61 -8.44
N VAL A 55 5.53 -5.43 -8.06
CA VAL A 55 5.09 -6.57 -8.89
C VAL A 55 4.23 -6.14 -10.07
N GLU A 56 3.35 -5.14 -9.90
CA GLU A 56 2.51 -4.64 -11.00
C GLU A 56 3.31 -3.94 -12.10
N LYS A 57 4.35 -3.17 -11.73
CA LYS A 57 5.25 -2.53 -12.70
C LYS A 57 6.14 -3.53 -13.45
N VAL A 58 6.45 -4.68 -12.84
CA VAL A 58 7.22 -5.76 -13.48
C VAL A 58 6.41 -6.45 -14.58
N GLY A 59 5.08 -6.62 -14.40
CA GLY A 59 4.22 -7.24 -15.41
C GLY A 59 4.23 -6.50 -16.76
N ASN A 60 4.12 -5.16 -16.74
CA ASN A 60 4.14 -4.35 -17.96
C ASN A 60 5.51 -4.35 -18.66
N GLN A 61 6.61 -4.42 -17.89
CA GLN A 61 7.96 -4.51 -18.46
C GLN A 61 8.22 -5.87 -19.12
N LEU A 62 7.74 -6.97 -18.52
CA LEU A 62 7.87 -8.32 -19.09
C LEU A 62 7.09 -8.49 -20.41
N GLN A 63 5.93 -7.85 -20.55
CA GLN A 63 5.16 -7.88 -21.81
C GLN A 63 5.92 -7.21 -22.96
N MET A 64 6.52 -6.04 -22.73
CA MET A 64 7.33 -5.35 -23.73
C MET A 64 8.60 -6.13 -24.09
N VAL A 65 9.27 -6.74 -23.10
CA VAL A 65 10.46 -7.59 -23.34
C VAL A 65 10.10 -8.81 -24.21
N ASN A 66 8.96 -9.47 -23.96
CA ASN A 66 8.50 -10.59 -24.78
C ASN A 66 8.21 -10.17 -26.22
N MET A 67 7.61 -9.00 -26.43
CA MET A 67 7.37 -8.44 -27.77
C MET A 67 8.69 -8.19 -28.51
N LEU A 68 9.68 -7.59 -27.85
CA LEU A 68 11.00 -7.34 -28.42
C LEU A 68 11.74 -8.62 -28.77
N ILE A 69 11.69 -9.65 -27.91
CA ILE A 69 12.30 -10.97 -28.17
C ILE A 69 11.63 -11.64 -29.38
N GLN A 70 10.30 -11.55 -29.50
CA GLN A 70 9.58 -12.10 -30.64
C GLN A 70 9.98 -11.40 -31.95
N MET A 71 10.07 -10.07 -31.96
CA MET A 71 10.54 -9.31 -33.12
C MET A 71 11.97 -9.68 -33.51
N ALA A 72 12.88 -9.79 -32.53
CA ALA A 72 14.27 -10.19 -32.77
C ALA A 72 14.41 -11.61 -33.32
N LYS A 73 13.50 -12.54 -32.97
CA LYS A 73 13.46 -13.89 -33.56
C LYS A 73 13.04 -13.84 -35.02
N VAL A 74 11.98 -13.10 -35.35
CA VAL A 74 11.50 -12.93 -36.74
C VAL A 74 12.59 -12.32 -37.62
N MET A 75 13.31 -11.31 -37.12
CA MET A 75 14.42 -10.68 -37.86
C MET A 75 15.66 -11.57 -38.02
N LYS A 76 15.80 -12.64 -37.23
CA LYS A 76 16.92 -13.59 -37.32
C LYS A 76 16.59 -14.79 -38.22
N GLU A 77 15.30 -14.99 -38.51
CA GLU A 77 14.80 -16.07 -39.38
C GLU A 77 14.70 -15.65 -40.86
N GLU A 78 15.03 -14.40 -41.19
CA GLU A 78 15.38 -13.90 -42.54
C GLU A 78 16.91 -13.88 -42.76
#